data_AF-A0A7W8FKR5-F1
#
_entry.id   AF-A0A7W8FKR5-F1
#
_cell.length_a   1.000
_cell.length_b   1.000
_cell.length_c   1.000
_cell.angle_alpha   90.00
_cell.angle_beta   90.00
_cell.angle_gamma   90.00
#
_symmetry.space_group_name_H-M   'P 1'
#
loop_
_entity.id
_entity.type
_entity.pdbx_description
1 polymer ?
#
loop_
_entity_poly.entity_id
_entity_poly.type
_entity_poly.pdbx_seq_one_letter_code
_entity_poly.pdbx_strand_id
1 'polypeptide(L)'
;MNGWINPTAVFQIIVAGLIIGAGLPALFSIGVRLNAEGVGVVSHDGAAPQKNPALNAISWVLFAIVFAAVVIGVLFIARDFIAHNTGLYILGAPHKK
;
A
#
# COMPACT_ATOMS: atom_id res chain seq x y z
N MET A 1 14.58 19.59 35.78
CA MET A 1 13.58 19.85 34.74
C MET A 1 13.90 18.94 33.55
N ASN A 2 12.90 18.34 32.91
CA ASN A 2 12.98 17.56 31.65
C ASN A 2 12.95 16.01 31.79
N GLY A 3 11.73 15.50 31.97
CA GLY A 3 11.35 14.09 31.72
C GLY A 3 9.98 13.97 31.04
N TRP A 4 9.51 15.05 30.39
CA TRP A 4 8.16 15.13 29.79
C TRP A 4 8.10 14.49 28.39
N ILE A 5 9.25 14.28 27.75
CA ILE A 5 9.39 13.52 26.49
C ILE A 5 10.31 12.35 26.74
N ASN A 6 9.91 11.16 26.26
CA ASN A 6 10.77 9.99 26.15
C ASN A 6 11.31 9.90 24.71
N PRO A 7 12.58 10.26 24.46
CA PRO A 7 13.14 10.28 23.10
C PRO A 7 13.09 8.92 22.41
N THR A 8 13.26 7.84 23.17
CA THR A 8 13.15 6.47 22.66
C THR A 8 11.74 6.18 22.17
N ALA A 9 10.72 6.56 22.94
CA ALA A 9 9.33 6.38 22.55
C ALA A 9 8.98 7.20 21.30
N VAL A 10 9.46 8.45 21.24
CA VAL A 10 9.27 9.31 20.06
C VAL A 10 9.88 8.68 18.81
N PHE A 11 11.10 8.17 18.90
CA PHE A 11 11.76 7.50 17.78
C PHE A 11 10.97 6.26 17.33
N GLN A 12 10.49 5.44 18.26
CA GLN A 12 9.67 4.27 17.93
C GLN A 12 8.38 4.64 17.22
N ILE A 13 7.69 5.70 17.66
CA ILE A 13 6.46 6.18 17.00
C ILE A 13 6.76 6.69 15.59
N ILE A 14 7.84 7.43 15.40
CA ILE A 14 8.25 7.91 14.07
C ILE A 14 8.55 6.74 13.14
N VAL A 15 9.34 5.76 13.60
CA VAL A 15 9.69 4.58 12.81
C VAL A 15 8.43 3.76 12.49
N ALA A 16 7.56 3.52 13.47
CA ALA A 16 6.32 2.78 13.26
C ALA A 16 5.40 3.52 12.29
N GLY A 17 5.22 4.83 12.46
CA GLY A 17 4.42 5.68 11.57
C GLY A 17 4.99 5.73 10.15
N LEU A 18 6.32 5.77 10.00
CA LEU A 18 6.99 5.74 8.71
C LEU A 18 6.79 4.38 8.02
N ILE A 19 6.99 3.27 8.73
CA ILE A 19 6.83 1.93 8.16
C ILE A 19 5.37 1.69 7.76
N ILE A 20 4.42 2.02 8.63
CA ILE A 20 3.00 1.79 8.36
C ILE A 20 2.48 2.76 7.29
N GLY A 21 2.83 4.05 7.37
CA GLY A 21 2.35 5.08 6.45
C GLY A 21 3.02 5.03 5.08
N ALA A 22 4.34 4.87 5.04
CA ALA A 22 5.11 4.85 3.80
C ALA A 22 5.29 3.44 3.21
N GLY A 23 4.93 2.38 3.94
CA GLY A 23 5.04 1.00 3.46
C GLY A 23 4.24 0.75 2.18
N LEU A 24 2.98 1.20 2.11
CA LEU A 24 2.15 1.06 0.92
C LEU A 24 2.69 1.87 -0.28
N PRO A 25 3.01 3.18 -0.13
CA PRO A 25 3.69 3.95 -1.17
C PRO A 25 5.02 3.33 -1.65
N ALA A 26 5.81 2.75 -0.74
CA ALA A 26 7.06 2.09 -1.08
C ALA A 26 6.85 0.81 -1.90
N LEU A 27 5.86 -0.03 -1.55
CA LEU A 27 5.50 -1.18 -2.36
C LEU A 27 5.03 -0.78 -3.77
N PHE A 28 4.24 0.30 -3.87
CA PHE A 28 3.80 0.82 -5.15
C PHE A 28 4.97 1.30 -6.01
N SER A 29 5.93 2.04 -5.44
CA SER A 29 7.09 2.53 -6.19
C SER A 29 7.99 1.39 -6.70
N ILE A 30 8.15 0.32 -5.91
CA ILE A 30 8.83 -0.91 -6.34
C ILE A 30 8.08 -1.54 -7.52
N GLY A 31 6.75 -1.63 -7.45
CA GLY A 31 5.91 -2.12 -8.55
C GLY A 31 6.11 -1.31 -9.83
N VAL A 32 6.10 0.02 -9.75
CA VAL A 32 6.34 0.92 -10.90
C VAL A 32 7.72 0.68 -11.50
N ARG A 33 8.77 0.55 -10.67
CA ARG A 33 10.12 0.28 -11.16
C ARG A 33 10.20 -1.06 -11.90
N LEU A 34 9.68 -2.13 -11.30
CA LEU A 34 9.66 -3.46 -11.93
C LEU A 34 8.83 -3.47 -13.21
N ASN A 35 7.75 -2.68 -13.27
CA ASN A 35 6.95 -2.55 -14.48
C ASN A 35 7.73 -1.85 -15.60
N ALA A 36 8.43 -0.76 -15.29
CA ALA A 36 9.24 -0.03 -16.26
C ALA A 36 10.36 -0.90 -16.85
N GLU A 37 11.02 -1.70 -16.00
CA GLU A 37 12.01 -2.71 -16.44
C GLU A 37 11.33 -3.84 -17.24
N GLY A 38 10.18 -4.34 -16.80
CA GLY A 38 9.47 -5.45 -17.45
C GLY A 38 8.87 -5.14 -18.82
N VAL A 39 8.41 -3.90 -19.04
CA VAL A 39 7.87 -3.43 -20.33
C VAL A 39 9.01 -3.07 -21.31
N GLY A 40 10.26 -3.02 -20.84
CA GLY A 40 11.42 -2.66 -21.64
C GLY A 40 11.53 -1.15 -21.88
N VAL A 41 11.01 -0.32 -20.97
CA VAL A 41 11.19 1.15 -21.07
C VAL A 41 12.61 1.53 -20.62
N VAL A 42 13.24 0.67 -19.81
CA VAL A 42 14.61 0.85 -19.31
C VAL A 42 15.59 0.04 -20.17
N SER A 43 16.44 0.74 -20.93
CA SER A 43 17.60 0.15 -21.60
C SER A 43 18.84 0.30 -20.72
N HIS A 44 19.46 -0.81 -20.34
CA HIS A 44 20.82 -0.80 -19.79
C HIS A 44 21.83 -0.83 -20.95
N ASP A 45 22.83 0.04 -20.87
CA ASP A 45 24.02 0.04 -21.73
C ASP A 45 23.80 0.19 -23.25
N GLY A 46 22.74 0.90 -23.66
CA GLY A 46 22.45 1.16 -25.08
C GLY A 46 21.97 -0.06 -25.87
N ALA A 47 21.73 -1.19 -25.18
CA ALA A 47 21.11 -2.37 -25.78
C ALA A 47 19.63 -2.13 -26.09
N ALA A 48 19.13 -2.82 -27.12
CA ALA A 48 17.73 -2.76 -27.50
C ALA A 48 16.84 -3.16 -26.32
N PRO A 49 15.71 -2.46 -26.09
CA PRO A 49 14.84 -2.71 -24.95
C PRO A 49 14.35 -4.18 -24.95
N GLN A 50 14.77 -4.94 -23.94
CA GLN A 50 14.34 -6.32 -23.75
C GLN A 50 13.14 -6.37 -22.82
N LYS A 51 11.98 -6.71 -23.37
CA LYS A 51 10.76 -6.93 -22.60
C LYS A 51 10.91 -8.20 -21.75
N ASN A 52 10.80 -8.06 -20.43
CA ASN A 52 10.82 -9.17 -19.50
C ASN A 52 9.40 -9.44 -18.95
N PRO A 53 8.67 -10.43 -19.50
CA PRO A 53 7.29 -10.71 -19.10
C PRO A 53 7.18 -11.17 -17.64
N ALA A 54 8.22 -11.77 -17.06
CA ALA A 54 8.22 -12.19 -15.66
C ALA A 54 8.24 -10.98 -14.71
N LEU A 55 9.10 -9.97 -14.97
CA LEU A 55 9.13 -8.72 -14.20
C LEU A 55 7.81 -7.96 -14.30
N ASN A 56 7.22 -7.93 -15.50
CA ASN A 56 5.91 -7.31 -15.70
C ASN A 56 4.81 -8.03 -14.89
N ALA A 57 4.80 -9.37 -14.87
CA ALA A 57 3.85 -10.13 -14.06
C ALA A 57 4.01 -9.85 -12.55
N ILE A 58 5.26 -9.81 -12.06
CA ILE A 58 5.55 -9.47 -10.66
C ILE A 58 5.07 -8.06 -10.32
N SER A 59 5.29 -7.07 -11.19
CA SER A 59 4.83 -5.71 -10.95
C SER A 59 3.30 -5.61 -10.80
N TRP A 60 2.56 -6.37 -11.62
CA TRP A 60 1.10 -6.46 -11.53
C TRP A 60 0.63 -7.10 -10.23
N VAL A 61 1.34 -8.11 -9.74
CA VAL A 61 1.06 -8.72 -8.43
C VAL A 61 1.24 -7.69 -7.32
N LEU A 62 2.33 -6.90 -7.35
CA LEU A 62 2.53 -5.82 -6.37
C LEU A 62 1.41 -4.77 -6.40
N PHE A 63 0.98 -4.35 -7.60
CA PHE A 63 -0.13 -3.43 -7.75
C PHE A 63 -1.44 -4.00 -7.22
N ALA A 64 -1.72 -5.28 -7.49
CA ALA A 64 -2.91 -5.96 -6.99
C ALA A 64 -2.92 -6.01 -5.45
N ILE A 65 -1.77 -6.30 -4.83
CA ILE A 65 -1.62 -6.31 -3.37
C ILE A 65 -1.89 -4.92 -2.79
N VAL A 66 -1.27 -3.87 -3.36
CA VAL A 66 -1.47 -2.48 -2.92
C VAL A 66 -2.93 -2.08 -3.08
N PHE A 67 -3.54 -2.37 -4.23
CA PHE A 67 -4.94 -2.07 -4.49
C PHE A 67 -5.88 -2.76 -3.50
N ALA A 68 -5.67 -4.07 -3.25
CA ALA A 68 -6.45 -4.82 -2.28
C ALA A 68 -6.34 -4.22 -0.87
N ALA A 69 -5.12 -3.84 -0.44
CA ALA A 69 -4.90 -3.21 0.85
C ALA A 69 -5.64 -1.86 0.97
N VAL A 70 -5.61 -1.02 -0.07
CA VAL A 70 -6.35 0.25 -0.10
C VAL A 70 -7.85 -0.01 -0.02
N VAL A 71 -8.39 -0.92 -0.83
CA VAL A 71 -9.82 -1.24 -0.84
C VAL A 71 -10.27 -1.74 0.52
N ILE A 72 -9.51 -2.67 1.14
CA ILE A 72 -9.81 -3.18 2.48
C ILE A 72 -9.76 -2.05 3.51
N GLY A 73 -8.74 -1.19 3.47
CA GLY A 73 -8.61 -0.06 4.39
C GLY A 73 -9.79 0.92 4.27
N VAL A 74 -10.18 1.27 3.04
CA VAL A 74 -11.32 2.14 2.78
C VAL A 74 -12.62 1.49 3.23
N LEU A 75 -12.87 0.21 2.89
CA LEU A 75 -14.07 -0.51 3.33
C LEU A 75 -14.13 -0.62 4.85
N PHE A 76 -13.00 -0.82 5.52
CA PHE A 76 -12.96 -0.89 6.97
C PHE A 76 -13.34 0.43 7.63
N ILE A 77 -12.82 1.55 7.12
CA ILE A 77 -13.17 2.90 7.60
C ILE A 77 -14.64 3.23 7.27
N ALA A 78 -15.09 2.87 6.07
CA ALA A 78 -16.42 3.20 5.57
C ALA A 78 -17.51 2.19 5.97
N ARG A 79 -17.19 1.10 6.67
CA ARG A 79 -18.13 -0.01 6.94
C ARG A 79 -19.44 0.46 7.56
N ASP A 80 -19.37 1.37 8.53
CA ASP A 80 -20.52 1.86 9.29
C ASP A 80 -21.32 2.88 8.45
N PHE A 81 -20.62 3.67 7.64
CA PHE A 81 -21.24 4.61 6.68
C PHE A 81 -22.01 3.86 5.59
N ILE A 82 -21.44 2.77 5.06
CA ILE A 82 -22.09 1.96 4.03
C ILE A 82 -23.30 1.23 4.61
N ALA A 83 -23.15 0.63 5.79
CA ALA A 83 -24.25 -0.02 6.49
C ALA A 83 -25.42 0.93 6.73
N HIS A 84 -25.13 2.18 7.13
CA HIS A 84 -26.17 3.17 7.41
C HIS A 84 -26.87 3.72 6.15
N ASN A 85 -26.14 3.95 5.05
CA ASN A 85 -26.71 4.56 3.84
C ASN A 85 -27.26 3.57 2.81
N THR A 86 -26.75 2.33 2.77
CA THR A 86 -27.14 1.34 1.76
C THR A 86 -27.82 0.11 2.36
N GLY A 87 -27.83 -0.04 3.69
CA GLY A 87 -28.36 -1.24 4.36
C GLY A 87 -27.49 -2.50 4.18
N LEU A 88 -26.33 -2.40 3.53
CA LEU A 88 -25.40 -3.50 3.33
C LEU A 88 -24.39 -3.55 4.48
N TYR A 89 -24.50 -4.59 5.32
CA TYR A 89 -23.59 -4.86 6.42
C TYR A 89 -22.37 -5.66 5.94
N ILE A 90 -21.36 -4.94 5.44
CA ILE A 90 -20.08 -5.51 5.01
C ILE A 90 -19.02 -5.42 6.12
N LEU A 91 -18.11 -6.40 6.17
CA LEU A 91 -16.95 -6.43 7.08
C LEU A 91 -17.28 -6.33 8.59
N GLY A 92 -18.32 -7.02 9.05
CA GLY A 92 -18.62 -7.14 10.49
C GLY A 92 -19.25 -5.90 11.12
N ALA A 93 -19.84 -5.01 10.31
CA ALA A 93 -20.64 -3.89 10.82
C ALA A 93 -21.73 -4.40 11.79
N PRO A 94 -21.85 -3.82 13.00
CA PRO A 94 -22.84 -4.28 13.97
C PRO A 94 -24.25 -4.04 13.43
N HIS A 95 -25.04 -5.11 13.40
CA HIS A 95 -26.45 -5.03 13.06
C HIS A 95 -27.18 -4.34 14.22
N LYS A 96 -27.43 -3.04 14.08
CA LYS A 96 -28.19 -2.29 15.10
C LYS A 96 -29.65 -2.74 15.00
N LYS A 97 -30.12 -3.48 16.01
CA LYS A 97 -31.56 -3.72 16.24
C LYS A 97 -32.26 -2.40 16.56
#